data_AF-A0A1B6LA09-F1
#
_entry.id   AF-A0A1B6LA09-F1
#
_cell.length_a   1.000
_cell.length_b   1.000
_cell.length_c   1.000
_cell.angle_alpha   90.00
_cell.angle_beta   90.00
_cell.angle_gamma   90.00
#
_symmetry.space_group_name_H-M   'P 1'
#
loop_
_entity.id
_entity.type
_entity.pdbx_description
1 polymer ?
#
loop_
_entity_poly.entity_id
_entity_poly.type
_entity_poly.pdbx_seq_one_letter_code
_entity_poly.pdbx_strand_id
1 'polypeptide(L)'
;QRAADGSWDLNQECNSGCSCGPSVPYEPVCDLTSSVTFFSPCHAGCTEVTFSAGVKMFTNCSCIPDTFTAVDSFCPVNCQNDLTIFLVIFCINSLLSSMSHSGLVIIQFRTVDPEDKSVSIALTEMMSSAMAFIPAPIVYGYLIDKSCKVWGETCGKRGNCWLYYSDTLRYVINYTCAGFLLIALVFDFGTWYYCKNLALYDEDSNEDDNHPQLEDNNTKHNKQSLIQDQAL
;
A
#
# COMPACT_ATOMS: atom_id res chain seq x y z
N GLN A 1 21.49 19.03 6.76
CA GLN A 1 20.75 19.80 5.72
C GLN A 1 20.76 19.00 4.42
N ARG A 2 19.92 19.29 3.42
CA ARG A 2 19.94 18.52 2.14
C ARG A 2 21.13 18.96 1.28
N ALA A 3 22.06 18.05 0.99
CA ALA A 3 23.21 18.30 0.14
C ALA A 3 22.81 18.34 -1.36
N ALA A 4 23.68 18.88 -2.20
CA ALA A 4 23.42 19.14 -3.62
C ALA A 4 23.23 17.86 -4.46
N ASP A 5 23.70 16.72 -3.97
CA ASP A 5 23.52 15.37 -4.54
C ASP A 5 22.20 14.69 -4.08
N GLY A 6 21.44 15.35 -3.20
CA GLY A 6 20.22 14.83 -2.60
C GLY A 6 20.44 14.00 -1.33
N SER A 7 21.68 13.87 -0.84
CA SER A 7 21.99 13.24 0.45
C SER A 7 21.64 14.15 1.63
N TRP A 8 21.47 13.57 2.82
CA TRP A 8 21.26 14.32 4.05
C TRP A 8 22.59 14.49 4.76
N ASP A 9 23.01 15.75 4.95
CA ASP A 9 24.14 16.08 5.79
C ASP A 9 23.73 15.95 7.26
N LEU A 10 24.30 14.94 7.90
CA LEU A 10 24.13 14.59 9.31
C LEU A 10 25.28 15.12 10.17
N ASN A 11 26.26 15.80 9.56
CA ASN A 11 27.35 16.43 10.30
C ASN A 11 26.85 17.71 10.97
N GLN A 12 27.23 17.86 12.23
CA GLN A 12 26.91 18.96 13.13
C GLN A 12 28.20 19.41 13.82
N GLU A 13 28.24 20.62 14.38
CA GLU A 13 29.43 21.09 15.11
C GLU A 13 29.83 20.13 16.23
N CYS A 14 28.85 19.52 16.91
CA CYS A 14 29.08 18.58 18.02
C CYS A 14 29.69 17.22 17.60
N ASN A 15 29.55 16.79 16.34
CA ASN A 15 30.11 15.52 15.85
C ASN A 15 31.30 15.73 14.88
N SER A 16 31.73 16.98 14.70
CA SER A 16 32.86 17.34 13.84
C SER A 16 34.17 16.66 14.28
N GLY A 17 34.35 16.43 15.59
CA GLY A 17 35.47 15.70 16.16
C GLY A 17 35.55 14.22 15.77
N CYS A 18 34.45 13.61 15.30
CA CYS A 18 34.41 12.20 14.93
C CYS A 18 34.69 11.95 13.43
N SER A 19 34.62 12.98 12.58
CA SER A 19 34.80 12.86 11.12
C SER A 19 33.96 11.72 10.51
N CYS A 20 32.65 11.70 10.79
CA CYS A 20 31.75 10.65 10.34
C CYS A 20 31.72 10.58 8.81
N GLY A 21 32.23 9.47 8.26
CA GLY A 21 32.25 9.27 6.81
C GLY A 21 30.82 9.10 6.25
N PRO A 22 30.61 9.39 4.95
CA PRO A 22 29.30 9.21 4.30
C PRO A 22 28.86 7.74 4.25
N SER A 23 29.79 6.80 4.44
CA SER A 23 29.58 5.36 4.37
C SER A 23 29.38 4.68 5.73
N VAL A 24 29.23 5.45 6.82
CA VAL A 24 28.97 4.88 8.15
C VAL A 24 27.64 4.14 8.12
N PRO A 25 27.58 2.86 8.53
CA PRO A 25 26.35 2.09 8.52
C PRO A 25 25.31 2.71 9.45
N TYR A 26 24.05 2.50 9.10
CA TYR A 26 22.93 2.89 9.96
C TYR A 26 22.93 2.02 11.22
N GLU A 27 23.22 2.63 12.36
CA GLU A 27 23.29 1.99 13.70
C GLU A 27 22.59 2.91 14.71
N PRO A 28 21.26 2.92 14.75
CA PRO A 28 20.51 3.93 15.50
C PRO A 28 20.77 3.84 17.00
N VAL A 29 21.04 5.00 17.60
CA VAL A 29 21.23 5.14 19.04
C VAL A 29 20.25 6.15 19.63
N CYS A 30 19.74 5.86 20.81
CA CYS A 30 18.76 6.69 21.48
C CYS A 30 19.36 7.44 22.67
N ASP A 31 19.12 8.75 22.72
CA ASP A 31 19.15 9.51 23.96
C ASP A 31 17.81 9.35 24.69
N LEU A 32 17.81 8.64 25.81
CA LEU A 32 16.62 8.37 26.62
C LEU A 32 16.04 9.63 27.28
N THR A 33 16.84 10.68 27.48
CA THR A 33 16.39 11.91 28.15
C THR A 33 15.69 12.83 27.15
N SER A 34 16.34 13.13 26.02
CA SER A 34 15.75 14.00 24.99
C SER A 34 14.79 13.25 24.06
N SER A 35 14.72 11.92 24.15
CA SER A 35 13.95 11.05 23.23
C SER A 35 14.32 11.26 21.75
N VAL A 36 15.59 11.55 21.48
CA VAL A 36 16.12 11.77 20.12
C VAL A 36 16.91 10.55 19.67
N THR A 37 16.56 10.01 18.51
CA THR A 37 17.32 8.93 17.86
C THR A 37 18.32 9.54 16.87
N PHE A 38 19.60 9.21 17.06
CA PHE A 38 20.68 9.57 16.16
C PHE A 38 20.94 8.45 15.14
N PHE A 39 21.46 8.82 13.97
CA PHE A 39 21.69 7.88 12.87
C PHE A 39 22.76 6.81 13.19
N SER A 40 23.81 7.21 13.90
CA SER A 40 24.87 6.32 14.36
C SER A 40 25.54 6.88 15.62
N PRO A 41 26.30 6.08 16.40
CA PRO A 41 27.03 6.59 17.56
C PRO A 41 28.04 7.68 17.21
N CYS A 42 28.63 7.61 16.01
CA CYS A 42 29.50 8.68 15.48
C CYS A 42 28.74 10.00 15.35
N HIS A 43 27.53 9.96 14.79
CA HIS A 43 26.71 11.17 14.60
C HIS A 43 26.17 11.73 15.92
N ALA A 44 26.09 10.91 16.97
CA ALA A 44 25.84 11.34 18.34
C ALA A 44 27.11 11.89 19.05
N GLY A 45 28.28 11.81 18.41
CA GLY A 45 29.55 12.29 18.93
C GLY A 45 30.12 11.44 20.06
N CYS A 46 29.76 10.15 20.14
CA CYS A 46 30.22 9.24 21.20
C CYS A 46 31.60 8.67 20.89
N THR A 47 32.50 8.65 21.88
CA THR A 47 33.88 8.14 21.72
C THR A 47 34.14 6.84 22.47
N GLU A 48 33.26 6.46 23.39
CA GLU A 48 33.43 5.31 24.26
C GLU A 48 32.23 4.37 24.18
N VAL A 49 32.48 3.07 24.40
CA VAL A 49 31.46 2.03 24.43
C VAL A 49 31.56 1.24 25.73
N THR A 50 30.43 1.05 26.40
CA THR A 50 30.30 0.31 27.65
C THR A 50 29.15 -0.68 27.54
N PHE A 51 29.28 -1.85 28.15
CA PHE A 51 28.19 -2.82 28.26
C PHE A 51 27.62 -2.80 29.67
N SER A 52 26.34 -2.48 29.82
CA SER A 52 25.64 -2.46 31.11
C SER A 52 24.43 -3.39 31.07
N ALA A 53 24.35 -4.34 32.00
CA ALA A 53 23.25 -5.30 32.10
C ALA A 53 22.90 -6.04 30.78
N GLY A 54 23.92 -6.30 29.93
CA GLY A 54 23.74 -6.94 28.62
C GLY A 54 23.32 -6.00 27.49
N VAL A 55 23.18 -4.70 27.75
CA VAL A 55 22.86 -3.66 26.77
C VAL A 55 24.13 -2.91 26.39
N LYS A 56 24.35 -2.71 25.08
CA LYS A 56 25.44 -1.89 24.54
C LYS A 56 25.07 -0.41 24.69
N MET A 57 25.90 0.34 25.39
CA MET A 57 25.73 1.77 25.61
C MET A 57 26.96 2.52 25.10
N PHE A 58 26.74 3.73 24.64
CA PHE A 58 27.78 4.65 24.20
C PHE A 58 27.87 5.80 25.19
N THR A 59 29.09 6.17 25.55
CA THR A 59 29.39 7.23 26.53
C THR A 59 30.26 8.31 25.89
N ASN A 60 30.32 9.47 26.56
CA ASN A 60 31.09 10.63 26.10
C ASN A 60 30.56 11.16 24.75
N CYS A 61 29.23 11.25 24.63
CA CYS A 61 28.53 11.69 23.43
C CYS A 61 28.41 13.22 23.38
N SER A 62 29.18 13.88 22.53
CA SER A 62 29.25 15.35 22.45
C SER A 62 27.95 16.02 21.94
N CYS A 63 27.09 15.30 21.22
CA CYS A 63 25.81 15.83 20.74
C CYS A 63 24.64 15.61 21.72
N ILE A 64 24.91 15.04 22.90
CA ILE A 64 23.90 14.75 23.93
C ILE A 64 24.23 15.60 25.17
N PRO A 65 23.54 16.73 25.40
CA PRO A 65 23.96 17.73 26.39
C PRO A 65 23.78 17.31 27.85
N ASP A 66 22.82 16.44 28.16
CA ASP A 66 22.44 16.14 29.56
C ASP A 66 23.17 14.93 30.13
N THR A 67 23.05 13.77 29.48
CA THR A 67 23.57 12.50 30.00
C THR A 67 24.90 12.10 29.39
N PHE A 68 25.27 12.69 28.25
CA PHE A 68 26.42 12.27 27.42
C PHE A 68 26.42 10.77 27.11
N THR A 69 25.25 10.12 27.18
CA THR A 69 25.10 8.69 26.98
C THR A 69 24.00 8.39 25.98
N ALA A 70 24.23 7.38 25.15
CA ALA A 70 23.23 6.84 24.22
C ALA A 70 23.15 5.32 24.37
N VAL A 71 21.96 4.76 24.16
CA VAL A 71 21.75 3.31 24.15
C VAL A 71 21.67 2.81 22.71
N ASP A 72 22.22 1.62 22.46
CA ASP A 72 22.08 0.91 21.18
C ASP A 72 20.63 0.41 20.99
N SER A 73 19.74 1.35 20.70
CA SER A 73 18.32 1.12 20.48
C SER A 73 17.67 2.34 19.82
N PHE A 74 16.47 2.13 19.31
CA PHE A 74 15.57 3.23 18.93
C PHE A 74 14.92 3.84 20.17
N CYS A 75 14.61 5.13 20.11
CA CYS A 75 13.83 5.74 21.17
C CYS A 75 12.39 5.21 21.19
N PRO A 76 11.79 5.03 22.39
CA PRO A 76 10.42 4.57 22.50
C PRO A 76 9.49 5.60 21.87
N VAL A 77 8.78 5.18 20.82
CA VAL A 77 7.79 5.99 20.12
C VAL A 77 6.39 5.47 20.41
N ASN A 78 5.49 6.36 20.84
CA ASN A 78 4.09 6.02 21.07
C ASN A 78 3.32 6.05 19.74
N CYS A 79 3.43 4.98 18.95
CA CYS A 79 2.79 4.88 17.64
C CYS A 79 1.41 4.18 17.66
N GLN A 80 0.91 3.80 18.85
CA GLN A 80 -0.28 2.96 18.96
C GLN A 80 -1.53 3.62 18.34
N ASN A 81 -1.73 4.92 18.56
CA ASN A 81 -2.89 5.63 18.01
C ASN A 81 -2.84 5.69 16.48
N ASP A 82 -1.70 6.10 15.92
CA ASP A 82 -1.50 6.18 14.46
C ASP A 82 -1.67 4.81 13.79
N LEU A 83 -1.09 3.77 14.38
CA LEU A 83 -1.23 2.40 13.90
C LEU A 83 -2.69 1.94 13.96
N THR A 84 -3.40 2.25 15.04
CA THR A 84 -4.81 1.89 15.20
C THR A 84 -5.67 2.58 14.13
N ILE A 85 -5.47 3.88 13.89
CA ILE A 85 -6.18 4.63 12.85
C ILE A 85 -5.90 4.02 11.47
N PHE A 86 -4.64 3.73 11.15
CA PHE A 86 -4.26 3.10 9.88
C PHE A 86 -4.95 1.74 9.70
N LEU A 87 -4.94 0.88 10.73
CA LEU A 87 -5.58 -0.43 10.68
C LEU A 87 -7.09 -0.32 10.50
N VAL A 88 -7.77 0.60 11.18
CA VAL A 88 -9.21 0.82 11.02
C VAL A 88 -9.55 1.24 9.59
N ILE A 89 -8.81 2.22 9.04
CA ILE A 89 -9.00 2.68 7.66
C ILE A 89 -8.75 1.53 6.68
N PHE A 90 -7.67 0.78 6.87
CA PHE A 90 -7.32 -0.36 6.02
C PHE A 90 -8.40 -1.45 6.04
N CYS A 91 -8.94 -1.78 7.22
CA CYS A 91 -10.03 -2.75 7.37
C CYS A 91 -11.29 -2.29 6.62
N ILE A 92 -11.71 -1.03 6.79
CA ILE A 92 -12.89 -0.48 6.10
C ILE A 92 -12.71 -0.54 4.58
N ASN A 93 -11.57 -0.07 4.06
CA ASN A 93 -11.29 -0.11 2.62
C ASN A 93 -11.25 -1.54 2.07
N SER A 94 -10.66 -2.47 2.82
CA SER A 94 -10.60 -3.88 2.43
C SER A 94 -11.99 -4.51 2.36
N LEU A 95 -12.85 -4.25 3.35
CA LEU A 95 -14.23 -4.75 3.36
C LEU A 95 -15.06 -4.21 2.20
N LEU A 96 -14.99 -2.90 1.93
CA LEU A 96 -15.68 -2.27 0.81
C LEU A 96 -15.22 -2.86 -0.53
N SER A 97 -13.91 -3.02 -0.71
CA SER A 97 -13.32 -3.59 -1.93
C SER A 97 -13.76 -5.04 -2.15
N SER A 98 -13.76 -5.86 -1.09
CA SER A 98 -14.21 -7.26 -1.18
C SER A 98 -15.70 -7.38 -1.49
N MET A 99 -16.54 -6.51 -0.93
CA MET A 99 -17.98 -6.49 -1.20
C MET A 99 -18.30 -6.02 -2.63
N SER A 100 -17.62 -4.99 -3.12
CA SER A 100 -17.76 -4.56 -4.52
C SER A 100 -17.39 -5.69 -5.48
N HIS A 101 -16.25 -6.34 -5.24
CA HIS A 101 -15.76 -7.40 -6.12
C HIS A 101 -16.72 -8.60 -6.21
N SER A 102 -17.27 -9.04 -5.08
CA SER A 102 -18.24 -10.15 -5.08
C SER A 102 -19.52 -9.80 -5.86
N GLY A 103 -20.03 -8.57 -5.72
CA GLY A 103 -21.17 -8.07 -6.49
C GLY A 103 -20.89 -8.04 -8.01
N LEU A 104 -19.71 -7.56 -8.41
CA LEU A 104 -19.31 -7.51 -9.82
C LEU A 104 -19.22 -8.90 -10.46
N VAL A 105 -18.70 -9.90 -9.75
CA VAL A 105 -18.63 -11.29 -10.25
C VAL A 105 -20.03 -11.89 -10.45
N ILE A 106 -20.99 -11.59 -9.57
CA ILE A 106 -22.38 -12.04 -9.74
C ILE A 106 -22.98 -11.45 -11.02
N ILE A 107 -22.81 -10.14 -11.24
CA ILE A 107 -23.29 -9.47 -12.46
C ILE A 107 -22.61 -10.08 -13.70
N GLN A 108 -21.31 -10.36 -13.64
CA GLN A 108 -20.57 -11.00 -14.72
C GLN A 108 -21.16 -12.37 -15.09
N PHE A 109 -21.52 -13.20 -14.11
CA PHE A 109 -22.14 -14.50 -14.38
C PHE A 109 -23.57 -14.43 -14.94
N ARG A 110 -24.29 -13.33 -14.73
CA ARG A 110 -25.64 -13.12 -15.27
C ARG A 110 -25.65 -12.54 -16.67
N THR A 111 -24.54 -11.94 -17.09
CA THR A 111 -24.41 -11.28 -18.40
C THR A 111 -23.72 -12.16 -19.44
N VAL A 112 -23.23 -13.34 -19.04
CA VAL A 112 -22.48 -14.27 -19.89
C VAL A 112 -23.16 -15.63 -19.93
N ASP A 113 -23.20 -16.24 -21.11
CA ASP A 113 -23.72 -17.58 -21.31
C ASP A 113 -22.96 -18.62 -20.46
N PRO A 114 -23.62 -19.70 -20.00
CA PRO A 114 -23.04 -20.66 -19.06
C PRO A 114 -21.74 -21.31 -19.57
N GLU A 115 -21.58 -21.44 -20.89
CA GLU A 115 -20.42 -22.04 -21.55
C GLU A 115 -19.18 -21.13 -21.49
N ASP A 116 -19.37 -19.80 -21.43
CA ASP A 116 -18.30 -18.79 -21.53
C ASP A 116 -17.89 -18.17 -20.19
N LYS A 117 -18.50 -18.60 -19.07
CA LYS A 117 -18.25 -18.01 -17.73
C LYS A 117 -16.79 -18.07 -17.30
N SER A 118 -16.13 -19.21 -17.51
CA SER A 118 -14.72 -19.40 -17.14
C SER A 118 -13.79 -18.54 -17.99
N VAL A 119 -14.09 -18.40 -19.28
CA VAL A 119 -13.34 -17.54 -20.21
C VAL A 119 -13.50 -16.08 -19.81
N SER A 120 -14.71 -15.65 -19.46
CA SER A 120 -14.99 -14.27 -19.02
C SER A 120 -14.19 -13.90 -17.75
N ILE A 121 -14.18 -14.74 -16.72
CA ILE A 121 -13.37 -14.51 -15.51
C ILE A 121 -11.89 -14.43 -15.87
N ALA A 122 -11.39 -15.36 -16.69
CA ALA A 122 -9.98 -15.38 -17.08
C ALA A 122 -9.57 -14.10 -17.81
N LEU A 123 -10.44 -13.58 -18.70
CA LEU A 123 -10.20 -12.32 -19.40
C LEU A 123 -10.19 -11.12 -18.43
N THR A 124 -11.13 -11.07 -17.48
CA THR A 124 -11.18 -10.02 -16.46
C THR A 124 -9.90 -10.00 -15.61
N GLU A 125 -9.42 -11.17 -15.17
CA GLU A 125 -8.18 -11.25 -14.38
C GLU A 125 -6.91 -10.99 -15.21
N MET A 126 -6.91 -11.36 -16.49
CA MET A 126 -5.82 -11.00 -17.39
C MET A 126 -5.71 -9.47 -17.54
N MET A 127 -6.85 -8.79 -17.67
CA MET A 127 -6.90 -7.33 -17.76
C MET A 127 -6.54 -6.66 -16.42
N SER A 128 -7.03 -7.19 -15.29
CA SER A 128 -6.69 -6.69 -13.95
C SER A 128 -5.18 -6.76 -13.70
N SER A 129 -4.56 -7.87 -14.11
CA SER A 129 -3.12 -8.07 -13.98
C SER A 129 -2.32 -7.04 -14.80
N ALA A 130 -2.70 -6.87 -16.06
CA ALA A 130 -2.04 -5.92 -16.96
C ALA A 130 -2.15 -4.46 -16.48
N MET A 131 -3.32 -4.06 -15.96
CA MET A 131 -3.63 -2.67 -15.65
C MET A 131 -3.43 -2.28 -14.18
N ALA A 132 -3.45 -3.23 -13.25
CA ALA A 132 -3.34 -2.96 -11.82
C ALA A 132 -2.14 -3.67 -11.18
N PHE A 133 -2.03 -4.99 -11.29
CA PHE A 133 -1.00 -5.73 -10.54
C PHE A 133 0.43 -5.48 -11.04
N ILE A 134 0.64 -5.29 -12.35
CA ILE A 134 1.95 -4.92 -12.90
C ILE A 134 2.36 -3.48 -12.56
N PRO A 135 1.51 -2.45 -12.79
CA PRO A 135 1.91 -1.07 -12.50
C PRO A 135 1.92 -0.72 -11.01
N ALA A 136 1.12 -1.38 -10.16
CA ALA A 136 1.07 -1.09 -8.74
C ALA A 136 2.46 -1.12 -8.04
N PRO A 137 3.26 -2.21 -8.09
CA PRO A 137 4.57 -2.22 -7.44
C PRO A 137 5.55 -1.20 -8.04
N ILE A 138 5.42 -0.86 -9.33
CA ILE A 138 6.26 0.17 -9.97
C ILE A 138 5.94 1.55 -9.40
N VAL A 139 4.64 1.89 -9.33
CA VAL A 139 4.18 3.18 -8.79
C VAL A 139 4.50 3.28 -7.30
N TYR A 140 4.13 2.28 -6.51
CA TYR A 140 4.40 2.29 -5.07
C TYR A 140 5.91 2.26 -4.78
N GLY A 141 6.71 1.52 -5.56
CA GLY A 141 8.17 1.55 -5.44
C GLY A 141 8.74 2.95 -5.65
N TYR A 142 8.33 3.64 -6.72
CA TYR A 142 8.73 5.01 -6.98
C TYR A 142 8.30 5.98 -5.87
N LEU A 143 7.08 5.85 -5.34
CA LEU A 143 6.58 6.68 -4.25
C LEU A 143 7.35 6.46 -2.94
N ILE A 144 7.69 5.21 -2.62
CA ILE A 144 8.52 4.86 -1.46
C ILE A 144 9.91 5.47 -1.63
N ASP A 145 10.53 5.32 -2.80
CA ASP A 145 11.84 5.90 -3.10
C ASP A 145 11.85 7.43 -2.98
N LYS A 146 10.76 8.11 -3.35
CA LYS A 146 10.60 9.56 -3.18
C LYS A 146 10.56 10.00 -1.73
N SER A 147 10.06 9.16 -0.84
CA SER A 147 10.02 9.42 0.60
C SER A 147 11.36 9.13 1.31
N CYS A 148 12.38 8.69 0.56
CA CYS A 148 13.69 8.40 1.14
C CYS A 148 14.36 9.66 1.71
N LYS A 149 14.80 9.54 2.97
CA LYS A 149 15.64 10.50 3.66
C LYS A 149 17.12 10.15 3.46
N VAL A 150 17.56 8.96 3.83
CA VAL A 150 18.97 8.58 3.72
C VAL A 150 19.14 7.37 2.80
N TRP A 151 19.86 7.57 1.70
CA TRP A 151 20.19 6.51 0.76
C TRP A 151 21.34 5.67 1.27
N GLY A 152 21.19 4.34 1.21
CA GLY A 152 22.30 3.43 1.43
C GLY A 152 23.20 3.37 0.21
N GLU A 153 24.51 3.28 0.44
CA GLU A 153 25.50 3.06 -0.60
C GLU A 153 26.24 1.75 -0.34
N THR A 154 26.24 0.87 -1.34
CA THR A 154 26.99 -0.38 -1.30
C THR A 154 27.95 -0.39 -2.47
N CYS A 155 29.25 -0.51 -2.20
CA CYS A 155 30.31 -0.47 -3.22
C CYS A 155 30.29 0.81 -4.08
N GLY A 156 29.99 1.96 -3.49
CA GLY A 156 29.95 3.25 -4.19
C GLY A 156 28.77 3.43 -5.15
N LYS A 157 27.77 2.54 -5.09
CA LYS A 157 26.52 2.65 -5.83
C LYS A 157 25.35 2.80 -4.86
N ARG A 158 24.42 3.68 -5.21
CA ARG A 158 23.16 3.86 -4.49
C ARG A 158 22.33 2.59 -4.54
N GLY A 159 22.01 2.07 -3.35
CA GLY A 159 21.18 0.89 -3.15
C GLY A 159 19.84 1.27 -2.50
N ASN A 160 19.38 0.43 -1.58
CA ASN A 160 18.12 0.65 -0.88
C ASN A 160 18.22 1.86 0.07
N CYS A 161 17.10 2.53 0.29
CA CYS A 161 17.03 3.59 1.28
C CYS A 161 17.01 3.02 2.71
N TRP A 162 17.84 3.58 3.59
CA TRP A 162 17.96 3.16 4.99
C TRP A 162 16.95 3.84 5.91
N LEU A 163 16.63 5.11 5.62
CA LEU A 163 15.72 5.90 6.44
C LEU A 163 14.73 6.67 5.58
N TYR A 164 13.45 6.56 5.90
CA TYR A 164 12.36 7.21 5.19
C TYR A 164 11.69 8.29 6.04
N TYR A 165 11.06 9.26 5.39
CA TYR A 165 10.14 10.18 6.04
C TYR A 165 8.84 9.47 6.40
N SER A 166 8.63 9.20 7.69
CA SER A 166 7.44 8.49 8.17
C SER A 166 6.14 9.21 7.77
N ASP A 167 6.05 10.54 7.94
CA ASP A 167 4.84 11.29 7.61
C ASP A 167 4.53 11.28 6.11
N THR A 168 5.53 11.60 5.28
CA THR A 168 5.39 11.59 3.83
C THR A 168 5.01 10.19 3.33
N LEU A 169 5.68 9.15 3.83
CA LEU A 169 5.40 7.77 3.46
C LEU A 169 3.95 7.39 3.80
N ARG A 170 3.48 7.73 5.01
CA ARG A 170 2.09 7.50 5.46
C ARG A 170 1.09 8.18 4.52
N TYR A 171 1.24 9.48 4.27
CA TYR A 171 0.29 10.23 3.44
C TYR A 171 0.30 9.77 1.99
N VAL A 172 1.49 9.58 1.41
CA VAL A 172 1.63 9.18 0.02
C VAL A 172 1.00 7.82 -0.23
N ILE A 173 1.23 6.83 0.63
CA ILE A 173 0.62 5.49 0.46
C ILE A 173 -0.90 5.56 0.65
N ASN A 174 -1.38 6.19 1.73
CA ASN A 174 -2.80 6.18 2.05
C ASN A 174 -3.64 7.02 1.08
N TYR A 175 -3.20 8.23 0.71
CA TYR A 175 -3.95 9.06 -0.24
C TYR A 175 -3.91 8.51 -1.66
N THR A 176 -2.81 7.89 -2.07
CA THR A 176 -2.75 7.22 -3.38
C THR A 176 -3.74 6.05 -3.44
N CYS A 177 -3.77 5.21 -2.40
CA CYS A 177 -4.74 4.12 -2.29
C CYS A 177 -6.19 4.65 -2.30
N ALA A 178 -6.48 5.66 -1.48
CA ALA A 178 -7.80 6.29 -1.44
C ALA A 178 -8.21 6.88 -2.80
N GLY A 179 -7.27 7.51 -3.52
CA GLY A 179 -7.52 8.03 -4.88
C GLY A 179 -7.89 6.94 -5.87
N PHE A 180 -7.17 5.82 -5.90
CA PHE A 180 -7.51 4.68 -6.75
C PHE A 180 -8.86 4.06 -6.39
N LEU A 181 -9.17 3.96 -5.09
CA LEU A 181 -10.47 3.44 -4.63
C LEU A 181 -11.63 4.39 -4.98
N LEU A 182 -11.43 5.71 -4.91
CA LEU A 182 -12.44 6.67 -5.36
C LEU A 182 -12.73 6.54 -6.85
N ILE A 183 -11.69 6.34 -7.67
CA ILE A 183 -11.87 6.10 -9.10
C ILE A 183 -12.64 4.78 -9.32
N ALA A 184 -12.28 3.71 -8.62
CA ALA A 184 -12.98 2.43 -8.69
C ALA A 184 -14.47 2.57 -8.29
N LEU A 185 -14.76 3.29 -7.21
CA LEU A 185 -16.14 3.55 -6.77
C LEU A 185 -16.98 4.29 -7.83
N VAL A 186 -16.38 5.19 -8.62
CA VAL A 186 -17.09 5.87 -9.72
C VAL A 186 -17.46 4.87 -10.83
N PHE A 187 -16.56 3.94 -11.18
CA PHE A 187 -16.83 2.89 -12.15
C PHE A 187 -17.85 1.87 -11.63
N ASP A 188 -17.75 1.48 -10.36
CA ASP A 188 -18.74 0.62 -9.70
C ASP A 188 -20.13 1.26 -9.71
N PHE A 189 -20.22 2.55 -9.38
CA PHE A 189 -21.47 3.30 -9.43
C PHE A 189 -22.04 3.37 -10.85
N GLY A 190 -21.18 3.58 -11.86
CA GLY A 190 -21.58 3.52 -13.26
C GLY A 190 -22.16 2.15 -13.63
N THR A 191 -21.46 1.08 -13.27
CA THR A 191 -21.92 -0.31 -13.50
C THR A 191 -23.27 -0.56 -12.83
N TRP A 192 -23.42 -0.17 -11.56
CA TRP A 192 -24.69 -0.27 -10.84
C TRP A 192 -25.81 0.49 -11.55
N TYR A 193 -25.55 1.71 -12.02
CA TYR A 193 -26.55 2.52 -12.73
C TYR A 193 -27.02 1.87 -14.04
N TYR A 194 -26.11 1.28 -14.82
CA TYR A 194 -26.45 0.61 -16.08
C TYR A 194 -27.10 -0.77 -15.87
N CYS A 195 -26.68 -1.51 -14.82
CA CYS A 195 -27.18 -2.85 -14.53
C CYS A 195 -28.39 -2.87 -13.58
N LYS A 196 -28.92 -1.73 -13.16
CA LYS A 196 -30.03 -1.65 -12.19
C LYS A 196 -31.30 -2.41 -12.58
N ASN A 197 -31.52 -2.61 -13.88
CA ASN A 197 -32.68 -3.31 -14.44
C ASN A 197 -32.38 -4.78 -14.79
N LEU A 198 -31.18 -5.28 -14.45
CA LEU A 198 -30.82 -6.67 -14.71
C LEU A 198 -31.52 -7.57 -13.69
N ALA A 199 -32.33 -8.52 -14.17
CA ALA A 199 -32.99 -9.50 -13.33
C ALA A 199 -31.93 -10.43 -12.68
N LEU A 200 -31.58 -10.12 -11.42
CA LEU A 200 -30.59 -10.87 -10.65
C LEU A 200 -31.16 -12.09 -9.93
N TYR A 201 -32.47 -12.15 -9.76
CA TYR A 201 -33.18 -13.28 -9.19
C TYR A 201 -34.31 -13.61 -10.15
N ASP A 202 -34.41 -14.89 -10.52
CA ASP A 202 -35.61 -15.36 -11.17
C ASP A 202 -36.69 -15.33 -10.08
N GLU A 203 -37.60 -14.35 -10.13
CA GLU A 203 -38.78 -14.39 -9.27
C GLU A 203 -39.55 -15.64 -9.66
N ASP A 204 -39.69 -16.58 -8.73
CA ASP A 204 -40.61 -17.71 -8.87
C ASP A 204 -41.98 -17.12 -9.21
N SER A 205 -42.41 -17.37 -10.44
CA SER A 205 -43.62 -16.88 -11.08
C SER A 205 -44.80 -16.82 -10.11
N ASN A 206 -45.25 -15.60 -9.78
CA ASN A 206 -46.63 -15.33 -9.45
C ASN A 206 -47.09 -14.11 -10.25
N GLU A 207 -48.24 -14.30 -10.88
CA GLU A 207 -48.94 -13.46 -11.85
C GLU A 207 -49.04 -11.97 -11.44
N ASP A 208 -48.73 -11.04 -12.35
CA ASP A 208 -49.69 -10.08 -12.90
C ASP A 208 -49.05 -9.08 -13.90
N ASP A 209 -49.90 -8.58 -14.79
CA ASP A 209 -49.66 -8.07 -16.14
C ASP A 209 -48.99 -6.68 -16.34
N ASN A 210 -48.48 -6.51 -17.58
CA ASN A 210 -48.39 -5.29 -18.42
C ASN A 210 -47.23 -4.28 -18.25
N HIS A 211 -46.18 -4.38 -19.10
CA HIS A 211 -45.84 -3.46 -20.23
C HIS A 211 -44.51 -3.91 -20.90
N PRO A 212 -44.19 -3.51 -22.14
CA PRO A 212 -44.10 -4.30 -23.36
C PRO A 212 -42.68 -4.81 -23.65
N GLN A 213 -42.64 -5.90 -24.42
CA GLN A 213 -41.42 -6.49 -24.95
C GLN A 213 -40.66 -5.50 -25.85
N LEU A 214 -39.39 -5.24 -25.53
CA LEU A 214 -38.37 -5.05 -26.57
C LEU A 214 -37.82 -6.44 -26.87
N GLU A 215 -38.49 -7.11 -27.80
CA GLU A 215 -38.03 -8.35 -28.42
C GLU A 215 -36.73 -8.07 -29.19
N ASP A 216 -35.61 -8.63 -28.73
CA ASP A 216 -34.56 -9.06 -29.65
C ASP A 216 -34.90 -10.51 -30.06
N ASN A 217 -35.78 -10.61 -31.06
CA ASN A 217 -36.45 -11.84 -31.49
C ASN A 217 -35.53 -12.86 -32.18
N ASN A 218 -34.24 -12.55 -32.37
CA ASN A 218 -33.30 -13.41 -33.08
C ASN A 218 -32.67 -14.52 -32.22
N THR A 219 -32.61 -14.37 -30.90
CA THR A 219 -31.91 -15.36 -30.04
C THR A 219 -32.83 -16.49 -29.58
N LYS A 220 -34.15 -16.23 -29.45
CA LYS A 220 -35.12 -17.25 -29.01
C LYS A 220 -35.45 -18.27 -30.08
N HIS A 221 -35.54 -17.87 -31.35
CA HIS A 221 -35.88 -18.81 -32.43
C HIS A 221 -34.78 -19.86 -32.66
N ASN A 222 -33.51 -19.52 -32.41
CA ASN A 222 -32.39 -20.44 -32.60
C ASN A 222 -32.24 -21.43 -31.42
N LYS A 223 -32.64 -21.02 -30.21
CA LYS A 223 -32.58 -21.87 -29.01
C LYS A 223 -33.69 -22.93 -28.99
N GLN A 224 -34.83 -22.66 -29.63
CA GLN A 224 -35.99 -23.57 -29.62
C GLN A 224 -35.95 -24.62 -30.72
N SER A 225 -35.28 -24.37 -31.86
CA SER A 225 -35.08 -25.39 -32.91
C SER A 225 -34.03 -26.43 -32.53
N LEU A 226 -33.03 -26.08 -31.72
CA LEU A 226 -31.95 -27.01 -31.32
C LEU A 226 -32.38 -28.02 -30.25
N ILE A 227 -33.45 -27.76 -29.49
CA ILE A 227 -33.92 -28.64 -28.42
C ILE A 227 -34.83 -29.76 -28.96
N GLN A 228 -35.47 -29.56 -30.13
CA GLN A 228 -36.40 -30.56 -30.69
C GLN A 228 -35.68 -31.74 -31.38
N ASP A 229 -34.42 -31.58 -31.82
CA ASP A 229 -33.66 -32.63 -32.54
C ASP A 229 -32.89 -33.60 -31.63
N GLN A 230 -32.91 -33.41 -30.29
CA GLN A 230 -32.26 -34.32 -29.33
C GLN A 230 -33.24 -35.21 -28.55
N ALA A 231 -34.52 -35.24 -28.94
CA ALA A 231 -35.54 -36.09 -28.33
C ALA A 231 -36.18 -37.06 -29.34
N LEU A 232 -35.35 -37.73 -30.16
CA LEU A 232 -35.67 -39.02 -30.78
C LEU A 232 -34.42 -39.91 -30.84
#